data_AF-A0A9Y3W119-F1
#
_entry.id   AF-A0A9Y3W119-F1
#
_cell.length_a   1.000
_cell.length_b   1.000
_cell.length_c   1.000
_cell.angle_alpha   90.00
_cell.angle_beta   90.00
_cell.angle_gamma   90.00
#
_symmetry.space_group_name_H-M   'P 1'
#
loop_
_entity.id
_entity.type
_entity.pdbx_description
1 polymer ?
#
loop_
_entity_poly.entity_id
_entity_poly.type
_entity_poly.pdbx_seq_one_letter_code
_entity_poly.pdbx_strand_id
1 'polypeptide(L)'
;MNLQLDNVRKEMEDTCRAFERCLDDGVKKSFFYHGKNGGAFYNLLKCVIENGGIYKPKKGKPINLNMKLASCLIDSIGAEFRKTFPNEVKCGAVNGVINTFTLNTDSLIEKYKNAELQLRFLKTEEEKIKAKLNRIIQKQKKIVYSSLTETVENIMEEGYKKALAFTGEDTLYNMRETIKNHVHSKKDMFEQAKSTMLEKLHDLVVYVLETLEKTMKESIGLSFKDEECLLPDVSTELKMLKKHYDLLVGTPDDEI
;
A
#
# COMPACT_ATOMS: atom_id res chain seq x y z
N MET A 1 -16.55 -11.47 13.76
CA MET A 1 -15.15 -11.14 13.45
C MET A 1 -14.56 -12.06 12.39
N ASN A 2 -14.43 -13.38 12.64
CA ASN A 2 -13.79 -14.31 11.68
C ASN A 2 -14.38 -14.24 10.26
N LEU A 3 -15.70 -14.30 10.11
CA LEU A 3 -16.37 -14.17 8.80
C LEU A 3 -16.04 -12.86 8.05
N GLN A 4 -15.85 -11.76 8.78
CA GLN A 4 -15.50 -10.46 8.19
C GLN A 4 -14.03 -10.43 7.76
N LEU A 5 -13.13 -11.04 8.55
CA LEU A 5 -11.73 -11.21 8.18
C LEU A 5 -11.56 -12.14 6.98
N ASP A 6 -12.37 -13.20 6.88
CA ASP A 6 -12.38 -14.12 5.75
C ASP A 6 -12.78 -13.43 4.45
N ASN A 7 -13.73 -12.49 4.51
CA ASN A 7 -14.10 -11.66 3.37
C ASN A 7 -12.94 -10.77 2.90
N VAL A 8 -12.24 -10.09 3.82
CA VAL A 8 -11.06 -9.27 3.50
C VAL A 8 -9.96 -10.14 2.89
N ARG A 9 -9.68 -11.30 3.49
CA ARG A 9 -8.67 -12.25 3.01
C ARG A 9 -8.98 -12.73 1.61
N LYS A 10 -10.22 -13.16 1.35
CA LYS A 10 -10.65 -13.67 0.05
C LYS A 10 -10.48 -12.62 -1.05
N GLU A 11 -10.93 -11.39 -0.83
CA GLU A 11 -10.79 -10.32 -1.82
C GLU A 11 -9.32 -10.01 -2.14
N MET A 12 -8.47 -10.05 -1.12
CA MET A 12 -7.04 -9.85 -1.27
C MET A 12 -6.35 -10.97 -2.05
N GLU A 13 -6.70 -12.24 -1.76
CA GLU A 13 -6.20 -13.39 -2.53
C GLU A 13 -6.67 -13.36 -3.99
N ASP A 14 -7.93 -13.02 -4.22
CA ASP A 14 -8.50 -12.92 -5.56
C ASP A 14 -7.82 -11.79 -6.36
N THR A 15 -7.47 -10.69 -5.72
CA THR A 15 -6.64 -9.62 -6.29
C THR A 15 -5.27 -10.13 -6.71
N CYS A 16 -4.56 -10.87 -5.84
CA CYS A 16 -3.26 -11.46 -6.17
C CYS A 16 -3.35 -12.39 -7.39
N ARG A 17 -4.36 -13.27 -7.44
CA ARG A 17 -4.58 -14.19 -8.57
C ARG A 17 -4.91 -13.46 -9.86
N ALA A 18 -5.71 -12.39 -9.79
CA ALA A 18 -6.02 -11.58 -10.96
C ALA A 18 -4.77 -10.89 -11.51
N PHE A 19 -3.92 -10.37 -10.63
CA PHE A 19 -2.67 -9.72 -11.01
C PHE A 19 -1.69 -10.70 -11.65
N GLU A 20 -1.55 -11.89 -11.07
CA GLU A 20 -0.70 -12.96 -11.61
C GLU A 20 -1.11 -13.33 -13.04
N ARG A 21 -2.41 -13.54 -13.28
CA ARG A 21 -2.94 -13.86 -14.63
C ARG A 21 -2.67 -12.76 -15.65
N CYS A 22 -2.85 -11.49 -15.27
CA CYS A 22 -2.54 -10.35 -16.13
C CYS A 22 -1.05 -10.33 -16.48
N LEU A 23 -0.18 -10.47 -15.49
CA LEU A 23 1.26 -10.41 -15.69
C LEU A 23 1.79 -11.59 -16.51
N ASP A 24 1.23 -12.79 -16.37
CA ASP A 24 1.56 -13.94 -17.23
C ASP A 24 1.32 -13.66 -18.72
N ASP A 25 0.22 -12.98 -19.04
CA ASP A 25 -0.08 -12.55 -20.41
C ASP A 25 0.92 -11.48 -20.90
N GLY A 26 1.31 -10.57 -20.01
CA GLY A 26 2.36 -9.58 -20.28
C GLY A 26 3.74 -10.20 -20.55
N VAL A 27 4.17 -11.19 -19.75
CA VAL A 27 5.42 -11.93 -19.95
C VAL A 27 5.42 -12.64 -21.30
N LYS A 28 4.32 -13.30 -21.68
CA LYS A 28 4.22 -13.99 -22.99
C LYS A 28 4.35 -13.05 -24.18
N LYS A 29 3.91 -11.80 -24.04
CA LYS A 29 3.96 -10.77 -25.11
C LYS A 29 5.31 -10.05 -25.20
N SER A 30 6.21 -10.26 -24.25
CA SER A 30 7.45 -9.49 -24.06
C SER A 30 8.62 -9.92 -24.98
N PHE A 31 8.43 -9.93 -26.31
CA PHE A 31 9.51 -10.31 -27.24
C PHE A 31 9.50 -9.59 -28.60
N PHE A 32 9.33 -8.26 -28.68
CA PHE A 32 9.56 -7.55 -29.95
C PHE A 32 10.00 -6.08 -29.76
N TYR A 33 11.31 -5.83 -29.87
CA TYR A 33 11.84 -4.47 -30.08
C TYR A 33 12.40 -4.32 -31.49
N HIS A 34 11.66 -3.61 -32.36
CA HIS A 34 12.12 -3.19 -33.69
C HIS A 34 12.45 -1.69 -33.68
N GLY A 35 13.75 -1.35 -33.72
CA GLY A 35 14.22 0.05 -33.73
C GLY A 35 14.63 0.52 -35.13
N LYS A 36 14.13 1.70 -35.56
CA LYS A 36 14.58 2.42 -36.78
C LYS A 36 15.89 3.19 -36.55
N ASN A 37 16.68 3.34 -37.62
CA ASN A 37 18.01 3.95 -37.62
C ASN A 37 17.97 5.46 -37.95
N GLY A 38 18.81 6.28 -37.31
CA GLY A 38 19.01 7.70 -37.66
C GLY A 38 20.21 8.35 -36.95
N GLY A 39 20.87 9.33 -37.58
CA GLY A 39 22.14 9.92 -37.13
C GLY A 39 22.08 10.83 -35.88
N ALA A 40 20.91 11.38 -35.55
CA ALA A 40 20.70 12.16 -34.32
C ALA A 40 20.58 11.29 -33.04
N PHE A 41 20.75 9.97 -33.18
CA PHE A 41 20.47 8.98 -32.15
C PHE A 41 21.61 8.80 -31.15
N TYR A 42 22.85 9.15 -31.51
CA TYR A 42 24.01 8.96 -30.63
C TYR A 42 23.91 9.73 -29.32
N ASN A 43 23.75 11.06 -29.39
CA ASN A 43 23.66 11.90 -28.20
C ASN A 43 22.46 11.54 -27.33
N LEU A 44 21.34 11.13 -27.95
CA LEU A 44 20.17 10.69 -27.22
C LEU A 44 20.41 9.36 -26.50
N LEU A 45 20.97 8.36 -27.20
CA LEU A 45 21.25 7.05 -26.62
C LEU A 45 22.27 7.17 -25.49
N LYS A 46 23.33 7.96 -25.69
CA LYS A 46 24.34 8.25 -24.66
C LYS A 46 23.70 8.87 -23.42
N CYS A 47 22.90 9.93 -23.58
CA CYS A 47 22.18 10.54 -22.46
C CYS A 47 21.22 9.56 -21.77
N VAL A 48 20.53 8.68 -22.51
CA VAL A 48 19.65 7.65 -21.93
C VAL A 48 20.46 6.67 -21.09
N ILE A 49 21.60 6.18 -21.60
CA ILE A 49 22.46 5.21 -20.90
C ILE A 49 23.11 5.84 -19.66
N GLU A 50 23.65 7.05 -19.78
CA GLU A 50 24.29 7.79 -18.66
C GLU A 50 23.33 7.99 -17.48
N ASN A 51 22.04 8.11 -17.77
CA ASN A 51 20.99 8.34 -16.78
C ASN A 51 20.16 7.07 -16.50
N GLY A 52 20.78 5.88 -16.56
CA GLY A 52 20.15 4.63 -16.13
C GLY A 52 18.93 4.20 -16.95
N GLY A 53 18.89 4.58 -18.23
CA GLY A 53 17.77 4.32 -19.13
C GLY A 53 16.74 5.45 -19.20
N ILE A 54 16.97 6.60 -18.55
CA ILE A 54 15.99 7.70 -18.47
C ILE A 54 16.57 9.00 -19.05
N TYR A 55 15.94 9.56 -20.07
CA TYR A 55 16.26 10.88 -20.58
C TYR A 55 15.09 11.85 -20.42
N LYS A 56 15.35 12.99 -19.75
CA LYS A 56 14.37 14.06 -19.55
C LYS A 56 14.75 15.29 -20.38
N PRO A 57 14.15 15.51 -21.56
CA PRO A 57 14.45 16.68 -22.38
C PRO A 57 13.91 17.97 -21.73
N LYS A 58 14.52 19.12 -22.04
CA LYS A 58 14.06 20.45 -21.59
C LYS A 58 12.63 20.79 -22.07
N LYS A 59 12.22 20.23 -23.20
CA LYS A 59 10.87 20.34 -23.78
C LYS A 59 10.45 18.97 -24.29
N GLY A 60 9.24 18.52 -23.95
CA GLY A 60 8.67 17.25 -24.42
C GLY A 60 8.57 16.16 -23.36
N LYS A 61 8.15 14.96 -23.80
CA LYS A 61 7.94 13.81 -22.90
C LYS A 61 9.28 13.16 -22.53
N PRO A 62 9.47 12.74 -21.27
CA PRO A 62 10.61 11.90 -20.88
C PRO A 62 10.64 10.60 -21.69
N ILE A 63 11.84 10.14 -22.00
CA ILE A 63 12.11 8.82 -22.57
C ILE A 63 12.58 7.94 -21.43
N ASN A 64 11.88 6.84 -21.16
CA ASN A 64 12.27 5.86 -20.16
C ASN A 64 12.32 4.48 -20.82
N LEU A 65 13.53 3.96 -21.02
CA LEU A 65 13.77 2.65 -21.63
C LEU A 65 13.31 1.51 -20.72
N ASN A 66 13.47 1.64 -19.40
CA ASN A 66 13.03 0.63 -18.43
C ASN A 66 11.49 0.48 -18.44
N MET A 67 10.77 1.62 -18.47
CA MET A 67 9.31 1.63 -18.58
C MET A 67 8.84 1.05 -19.92
N LYS A 68 9.58 1.35 -20.99
CA LYS A 68 9.35 0.80 -22.32
C LYS A 68 9.55 -0.72 -22.33
N LEU A 69 10.61 -1.23 -21.71
CA LEU A 69 10.83 -2.66 -21.56
C LEU A 69 9.70 -3.30 -20.74
N ALA A 70 9.34 -2.70 -19.61
CA ALA A 70 8.26 -3.16 -18.74
C ALA A 70 6.84 -2.95 -19.32
N SER A 71 6.68 -2.34 -20.50
CA SER A 71 5.37 -1.87 -20.98
C SER A 71 4.38 -3.02 -21.16
N CYS A 72 4.84 -4.19 -21.61
CA CYS A 72 3.97 -5.37 -21.74
C CYS A 72 3.34 -5.77 -20.40
N LEU A 73 4.10 -5.70 -19.30
CA LEU A 73 3.59 -5.97 -17.95
C LEU A 73 2.66 -4.85 -17.48
N ILE A 74 3.08 -3.60 -17.66
CA ILE A 74 2.31 -2.40 -17.29
C ILE A 74 0.94 -2.37 -17.98
N ASP A 75 0.92 -2.62 -19.29
CA ASP A 75 -0.28 -2.61 -20.10
C ASP A 75 -1.21 -3.77 -19.73
N SER A 76 -0.64 -4.95 -19.44
CA SER A 76 -1.40 -6.14 -19.04
C SER A 76 -2.11 -5.95 -17.69
N ILE A 77 -1.50 -5.22 -16.76
CA ILE A 77 -2.01 -5.05 -15.40
C ILE A 77 -2.82 -3.77 -15.19
N GLY A 78 -2.62 -2.76 -16.04
CA GLY A 78 -3.12 -1.40 -15.79
C GLY A 78 -4.64 -1.29 -15.60
N ALA A 79 -5.42 -2.14 -16.26
CA ALA A 79 -6.87 -2.18 -16.08
C ALA A 79 -7.25 -2.74 -14.71
N GLU A 80 -6.76 -3.92 -14.36
CA GLU A 80 -7.04 -4.56 -13.07
C GLU A 80 -6.50 -3.73 -11.92
N PHE A 81 -5.30 -3.16 -12.07
CA PHE A 81 -4.68 -2.29 -11.05
C PHE A 81 -5.56 -1.07 -10.73
N ARG A 82 -6.13 -0.41 -11.74
CA ARG A 82 -7.01 0.76 -11.55
C ARG A 82 -8.34 0.39 -10.89
N LYS A 83 -8.84 -0.81 -11.16
CA LYS A 83 -10.05 -1.36 -10.54
C LYS A 83 -9.81 -1.70 -9.06
N THR A 84 -8.68 -2.33 -8.74
CA THR A 84 -8.30 -2.66 -7.37
C THR A 84 -7.96 -1.42 -6.55
N PHE A 85 -7.18 -0.48 -7.12
CA PHE A 85 -6.65 0.70 -6.43
C PHE A 85 -6.98 2.02 -7.15
N PRO A 86 -8.27 2.42 -7.23
CA PRO A 86 -8.67 3.65 -7.86
C PRO A 86 -8.06 4.87 -7.17
N ASN A 87 -8.05 5.98 -7.89
CA ASN A 87 -7.57 7.26 -7.37
C ASN A 87 -8.57 7.92 -6.41
N GLU A 88 -9.84 7.52 -6.48
CA GLU A 88 -10.86 7.92 -5.53
C GLU A 88 -10.73 7.13 -4.23
N VAL A 89 -10.72 7.85 -3.09
CA VAL A 89 -10.38 7.31 -1.77
C VAL A 89 -11.34 6.19 -1.31
N LYS A 90 -12.57 6.13 -1.84
CA LYS A 90 -13.66 5.30 -1.32
C LYS A 90 -14.04 4.06 -2.16
N CYS A 91 -13.50 3.87 -3.37
CA CYS A 91 -14.13 2.96 -4.36
C CYS A 91 -13.29 1.77 -4.85
N GLY A 92 -12.16 1.45 -4.22
CA GLY A 92 -11.36 0.27 -4.63
C GLY A 92 -11.94 -1.03 -4.12
N ALA A 93 -11.72 -2.15 -4.82
CA ALA A 93 -12.17 -3.47 -4.36
C ALA A 93 -11.65 -3.78 -2.94
N VAL A 94 -10.35 -3.60 -2.73
CA VAL A 94 -9.69 -3.79 -1.41
C VAL A 94 -10.15 -2.76 -0.38
N ASN A 95 -10.18 -1.47 -0.74
CA ASN A 95 -10.66 -0.43 0.18
C ASN A 95 -12.15 -0.62 0.53
N GLY A 96 -12.94 -1.14 -0.40
CA GLY A 96 -14.36 -1.43 -0.23
C GLY A 96 -14.57 -2.46 0.86
N VAL A 97 -13.89 -3.61 0.78
CA VAL A 97 -14.01 -4.68 1.78
C VAL A 97 -13.47 -4.26 3.15
N ILE A 98 -12.43 -3.42 3.20
CA ILE A 98 -11.95 -2.83 4.47
C ILE A 98 -12.98 -1.86 5.07
N ASN A 99 -13.61 -1.03 4.24
CA ASN A 99 -14.60 -0.07 4.70
C ASN A 99 -15.89 -0.75 5.18
N THR A 100 -16.25 -1.90 4.59
CA THR A 100 -17.43 -2.69 5.00
C THR A 100 -17.17 -3.61 6.18
N PHE A 101 -15.90 -3.84 6.55
CA PHE A 101 -15.56 -4.56 7.78
C PHE A 101 -16.31 -3.95 8.96
N THR A 102 -16.97 -4.78 9.77
CA THR A 102 -17.61 -4.29 10.99
C THR A 102 -17.70 -5.34 12.08
N LEU A 103 -17.56 -4.89 13.33
CA LEU A 103 -17.89 -5.65 14.53
C LEU A 103 -19.39 -5.62 14.86
N ASN A 104 -20.18 -4.88 14.07
CA ASN A 104 -21.63 -4.74 14.23
C ASN A 104 -22.02 -4.18 15.63
N THR A 105 -21.20 -3.26 16.14
CA THR A 105 -21.35 -2.68 17.49
C THR A 105 -22.69 -1.98 17.68
N ASP A 106 -23.27 -1.39 16.63
CA ASP A 106 -24.55 -0.68 16.72
C ASP A 106 -25.69 -1.62 17.12
N SER A 107 -25.78 -2.79 16.51
CA SER A 107 -26.76 -3.81 16.90
C SER A 107 -26.52 -4.35 18.33
N LEU A 108 -25.26 -4.39 18.75
CA LEU A 108 -24.88 -4.86 20.09
C LEU A 108 -25.21 -3.82 21.16
N ILE A 109 -25.12 -2.52 20.85
CA ILE A 109 -25.48 -1.43 21.77
C ILE A 109 -26.98 -1.49 22.10
N GLU A 110 -27.83 -1.73 21.10
CA GLU A 110 -29.27 -1.88 21.31
C GLU A 110 -29.60 -3.06 22.24
N LYS A 111 -28.85 -4.16 22.12
CA LYS A 111 -29.06 -5.39 22.89
C LYS A 111 -28.44 -5.34 24.29
N TYR A 112 -27.30 -4.68 24.46
CA TYR A 112 -26.49 -4.69 25.67
C TYR A 112 -26.16 -3.27 26.13
N LYS A 113 -27.17 -2.57 26.64
CA LYS A 113 -27.03 -1.19 27.16
C LYS A 113 -25.99 -1.06 28.27
N ASN A 114 -25.77 -2.11 29.05
CA ASN A 114 -24.75 -2.14 30.11
C ASN A 114 -23.31 -2.13 29.58
N ALA A 115 -23.09 -2.49 28.32
CA ALA A 115 -21.78 -2.49 27.66
C ALA A 115 -21.65 -1.36 26.62
N GLU A 116 -22.52 -0.35 26.67
CA GLU A 116 -22.59 0.70 25.65
C GLU A 116 -21.26 1.45 25.49
N LEU A 117 -20.59 1.79 26.59
CA LEU A 117 -19.31 2.51 26.55
C LEU A 117 -18.21 1.67 25.89
N GLN A 118 -18.12 0.38 26.24
CA GLN A 118 -17.19 -0.59 25.65
C GLN A 118 -17.43 -0.74 24.15
N LEU A 119 -18.70 -0.84 23.73
CA LEU A 119 -19.07 -0.98 22.32
C LEU A 119 -18.83 0.29 21.51
N ARG A 120 -19.04 1.48 22.10
CA ARG A 120 -18.68 2.78 21.50
C ARG A 120 -17.16 2.91 21.33
N PHE A 121 -16.38 2.45 22.30
CA PHE A 121 -14.92 2.38 22.19
C PHE A 121 -14.50 1.48 21.02
N LEU A 122 -15.06 0.27 20.91
CA LEU A 122 -14.76 -0.64 19.81
C LEU A 122 -15.11 -0.05 18.44
N LYS A 123 -16.25 0.62 18.32
CA LYS A 123 -16.63 1.34 17.11
C LYS A 123 -15.60 2.41 16.73
N THR A 124 -15.07 3.12 17.72
CA THR A 124 -14.05 4.16 17.50
C THR A 124 -12.73 3.55 17.02
N GLU A 125 -12.27 2.47 17.64
CA GLU A 125 -11.04 1.78 17.21
C GLU A 125 -11.20 1.12 15.83
N GLU A 126 -12.38 0.60 15.50
CA GLU A 126 -12.74 0.09 14.17
C GLU A 126 -12.57 1.18 13.08
N GLU A 127 -13.18 2.36 13.26
CA GLU A 127 -13.07 3.46 12.29
C GLU A 127 -11.63 3.99 12.15
N LYS A 128 -10.91 4.05 13.27
CA LYS A 128 -9.50 4.46 13.30
C LYS A 128 -8.60 3.49 12.54
N ILE A 129 -8.79 2.17 12.70
CA ILE A 129 -7.97 1.19 11.99
C ILE A 129 -8.29 1.17 10.50
N LYS A 130 -9.56 1.30 10.09
CA LYS A 130 -9.95 1.45 8.67
C LYS A 130 -9.26 2.65 8.03
N ALA A 131 -9.29 3.81 8.69
CA ALA A 131 -8.65 5.02 8.19
C ALA A 131 -7.13 4.85 8.06
N LYS A 132 -6.48 4.19 9.03
CA LYS A 132 -5.04 3.89 8.99
C LYS A 132 -4.69 2.96 7.83
N LEU A 133 -5.42 1.86 7.66
CA LEU A 133 -5.18 0.87 6.60
C LEU A 133 -5.37 1.48 5.20
N ASN A 134 -6.44 2.25 4.99
CA ASN A 134 -6.68 2.97 3.74
C ASN A 134 -5.51 3.90 3.36
N ARG A 135 -4.93 4.61 4.33
CA ARG A 135 -3.75 5.47 4.09
C ARG A 135 -2.52 4.65 3.72
N ILE A 136 -2.32 3.50 4.34
CA ILE A 136 -1.18 2.61 4.05
C ILE A 136 -1.31 2.03 2.65
N ILE A 137 -2.48 1.51 2.29
CA ILE A 137 -2.76 0.97 0.95
C ILE A 137 -2.53 2.03 -0.14
N GLN A 138 -2.99 3.27 0.08
CA GLN A 138 -2.77 4.37 -0.88
C GLN A 138 -1.29 4.73 -1.08
N LYS A 139 -0.45 4.56 -0.05
CA LYS A 139 1.00 4.75 -0.18
C LYS A 139 1.65 3.55 -0.88
N GLN A 140 1.31 2.34 -0.44
CA GLN A 140 1.92 1.10 -0.91
C GLN A 140 1.54 0.74 -2.34
N LYS A 141 0.35 1.14 -2.84
CA LYS A 141 -0.04 0.91 -4.24
C LYS A 141 0.99 1.46 -5.23
N LYS A 142 1.60 2.61 -4.93
CA LYS A 142 2.62 3.21 -5.79
C LYS A 142 3.88 2.35 -5.83
N ILE A 143 4.30 1.82 -4.69
CA ILE A 143 5.48 0.96 -4.53
C ILE A 143 5.25 -0.38 -5.24
N VAL A 144 4.06 -0.97 -5.10
CA VAL A 144 3.67 -2.18 -5.82
C VAL A 144 3.74 -1.93 -7.33
N TYR A 145 3.12 -0.85 -7.83
CA TYR A 145 3.09 -0.58 -9.27
C TYR A 145 4.46 -0.22 -9.85
N SER A 146 5.25 0.61 -9.16
CA SER A 146 6.57 1.05 -9.64
C SER A 146 7.60 -0.08 -9.64
N SER A 147 7.43 -1.10 -8.80
CA SER A 147 8.33 -2.24 -8.71
C SER A 147 8.55 -2.97 -10.04
N LEU A 148 7.56 -2.98 -10.94
CA LEU A 148 7.72 -3.53 -12.29
C LEU A 148 8.84 -2.83 -13.06
N THR A 149 8.84 -1.49 -13.05
CA THR A 149 9.84 -0.70 -13.77
C THR A 149 11.16 -0.66 -13.01
N GLU A 150 11.12 -0.57 -11.68
CA GLU A 150 12.32 -0.56 -10.83
C GLU A 150 13.10 -1.89 -10.94
N THR A 151 12.41 -3.04 -11.00
CA THR A 151 13.09 -4.33 -11.16
C THR A 151 13.77 -4.43 -12.52
N VAL A 152 13.09 -3.99 -13.59
CA VAL A 152 13.69 -3.91 -14.92
C VAL A 152 14.89 -2.97 -14.94
N GLU A 153 14.78 -1.80 -14.30
CA GLU A 153 15.88 -0.83 -14.16
C GLU A 153 17.10 -1.42 -13.46
N ASN A 154 16.89 -2.09 -12.32
CA ASN A 154 17.96 -2.75 -11.57
C ASN A 154 18.66 -3.83 -12.40
N ILE A 155 17.90 -4.63 -13.15
CA ILE A 155 18.48 -5.67 -14.02
C ILE A 155 19.23 -5.03 -15.20
N MET A 156 18.73 -3.92 -15.74
CA MET A 156 19.34 -3.19 -16.86
C MET A 156 20.57 -2.39 -16.47
N GLU A 157 20.76 -2.07 -15.19
CA GLU A 157 21.85 -1.22 -14.69
C GLU A 157 23.23 -1.70 -15.16
N GLU A 158 23.50 -3.01 -15.08
CA GLU A 158 24.75 -3.60 -15.55
C GLU A 158 24.94 -3.40 -17.07
N GLY A 159 23.86 -3.55 -17.84
CA GLY A 159 23.87 -3.32 -19.29
C GLY A 159 24.20 -1.87 -19.63
N TYR A 160 23.65 -0.91 -18.89
CA TYR A 160 23.96 0.50 -19.05
C TYR A 160 25.42 0.81 -18.73
N LYS A 161 25.94 0.28 -17.60
CA LYS A 161 27.35 0.45 -17.23
C LYS A 161 28.30 -0.10 -18.30
N LYS A 162 28.03 -1.29 -18.82
CA LYS A 162 28.83 -1.91 -19.91
C LYS A 162 28.75 -1.09 -21.20
N ALA A 163 27.56 -0.63 -21.58
CA ALA A 163 27.39 0.17 -22.78
C ALA A 163 28.10 1.53 -22.66
N LEU A 164 28.10 2.15 -21.48
CA LEU A 164 28.75 3.44 -21.26
C LEU A 164 30.28 3.39 -21.37
N ALA A 165 30.89 2.22 -21.18
CA ALA A 165 32.34 2.03 -21.24
C ALA A 165 32.93 2.16 -22.66
N PHE A 166 32.10 2.08 -23.71
CA PHE A 166 32.58 2.20 -25.09
C PHE A 166 32.95 3.64 -25.43
N THR A 167 34.09 3.80 -26.11
CA THR A 167 34.60 5.08 -26.60
C THR A 167 35.24 4.88 -27.98
N GLY A 168 35.38 5.96 -28.75
CA GLY A 168 36.00 5.94 -30.08
C GLY A 168 35.05 5.64 -31.24
N GLU A 169 35.60 5.14 -32.35
CA GLU A 169 34.84 4.73 -33.53
C GLU A 169 33.87 3.59 -33.18
N ASP A 170 32.74 3.50 -33.87
CA ASP A 170 31.67 2.50 -33.62
C ASP A 170 30.99 2.50 -32.23
N THR A 171 31.29 3.48 -31.36
CA THR A 171 30.69 3.58 -30.01
C THR A 171 29.17 3.43 -30.02
N LEU A 172 28.47 4.07 -30.97
CA LEU A 172 27.02 3.98 -31.09
C LEU A 172 26.53 2.54 -31.34
N TYR A 173 27.20 1.83 -32.24
CA TYR A 173 26.88 0.45 -32.57
C TYR A 173 27.14 -0.46 -31.36
N ASN A 174 28.30 -0.32 -30.73
CA ASN A 174 28.70 -1.10 -29.56
C ASN A 174 27.77 -0.89 -28.36
N MET A 175 27.37 0.36 -28.08
CA MET A 175 26.36 0.69 -27.06
C MET A 175 25.04 -0.03 -27.35
N ARG A 176 24.54 0.07 -28.58
CA ARG A 176 23.26 -0.52 -28.97
C ARG A 176 23.28 -2.05 -28.86
N GLU A 177 24.28 -2.69 -29.42
CA GLU A 177 24.38 -4.16 -29.39
C GLU A 177 24.60 -4.67 -27.96
N THR A 178 25.32 -3.94 -27.11
CA THR A 178 25.49 -4.29 -25.70
C THR A 178 24.15 -4.28 -24.95
N ILE A 179 23.35 -3.22 -25.10
CA ILE A 179 22.02 -3.14 -24.49
C ILE A 179 21.10 -4.23 -25.01
N LYS A 180 21.09 -4.45 -26.33
CA LYS A 180 20.29 -5.50 -26.96
C LYS A 180 20.68 -6.88 -26.46
N ASN A 181 21.98 -7.19 -26.40
CA ASN A 181 22.48 -8.48 -25.92
C ASN A 181 22.18 -8.66 -24.43
N HIS A 182 22.29 -7.60 -23.62
CA HIS A 182 21.93 -7.64 -22.20
C HIS A 182 20.46 -8.03 -22.01
N VAL A 183 19.54 -7.35 -22.71
CA VAL A 183 18.10 -7.68 -22.70
C VAL A 183 17.86 -9.13 -23.15
N HIS A 184 18.53 -9.60 -24.22
CA HIS A 184 18.38 -10.98 -24.70
C HIS A 184 18.96 -12.03 -23.74
N SER A 185 20.00 -11.68 -22.98
CA SER A 185 20.64 -12.57 -22.00
C SER A 185 19.83 -12.70 -20.72
N LYS A 186 19.05 -11.67 -20.37
CA LYS A 186 18.20 -11.62 -19.17
C LYS A 186 16.74 -11.93 -19.52
N LYS A 187 16.52 -13.13 -20.10
CA LYS A 187 15.18 -13.56 -20.55
C LYS A 187 14.17 -13.66 -19.41
N ASP A 188 14.65 -13.87 -18.20
CA ASP A 188 13.88 -13.96 -16.97
C ASP A 188 13.57 -12.60 -16.34
N MET A 189 14.06 -11.48 -16.91
CA MET A 189 13.83 -10.13 -16.39
C MET A 189 12.34 -9.82 -16.16
N PHE A 190 11.49 -10.21 -17.10
CA PHE A 190 10.05 -9.97 -17.00
C PHE A 190 9.40 -10.85 -15.93
N GLU A 191 9.88 -12.09 -15.77
CA GLU A 191 9.41 -12.97 -14.70
C GLU A 191 9.85 -12.44 -13.33
N GLN A 192 11.10 -11.99 -13.18
CA GLN A 192 11.59 -11.37 -11.95
C GLN A 192 10.81 -10.10 -11.60
N ALA A 193 10.49 -9.25 -12.58
CA ALA A 193 9.67 -8.06 -12.37
C ALA A 193 8.25 -8.42 -11.91
N LYS A 194 7.64 -9.44 -12.54
CA LYS A 194 6.35 -10.00 -12.12
C LYS A 194 6.42 -10.52 -10.66
N SER A 195 7.38 -11.40 -10.35
CA SER A 195 7.54 -11.98 -9.02
C SER A 195 7.72 -10.92 -7.95
N THR A 196 8.58 -9.92 -8.21
CA THR A 196 8.82 -8.80 -7.27
C THR A 196 7.55 -7.99 -7.00
N MET A 197 6.76 -7.70 -8.03
CA MET A 197 5.48 -6.99 -7.86
C MET A 197 4.49 -7.81 -7.04
N LEU A 198 4.37 -9.11 -7.33
CA LEU A 198 3.46 -10.03 -6.63
C LEU A 198 3.86 -10.23 -5.16
N GLU A 199 5.16 -10.33 -4.87
CA GLU A 199 5.68 -10.40 -3.50
C GLU A 199 5.31 -9.14 -2.72
N LYS A 200 5.55 -7.95 -3.27
CA LYS A 200 5.16 -6.68 -2.62
C LYS A 200 3.65 -6.55 -2.42
N LEU A 201 2.86 -7.07 -3.36
CA LEU A 201 1.40 -7.11 -3.20
C LEU A 201 1.00 -8.06 -2.07
N HIS A 202 1.59 -9.25 -2.03
CA HIS A 202 1.35 -10.23 -0.98
C HIS A 202 1.74 -9.70 0.40
N ASP A 203 2.89 -9.04 0.53
CA ASP A 203 3.33 -8.40 1.77
C ASP A 203 2.34 -7.35 2.26
N LEU A 204 1.79 -6.54 1.33
CA LEU A 204 0.75 -5.57 1.65
C LEU A 204 -0.51 -6.27 2.17
N VAL A 205 -0.92 -7.38 1.54
CA VAL A 205 -2.08 -8.18 1.95
C VAL A 205 -1.89 -8.73 3.36
N VAL A 206 -0.77 -9.41 3.61
CA VAL A 206 -0.44 -9.99 4.92
C VAL A 206 -0.43 -8.89 5.99
N TYR A 207 0.27 -7.78 5.72
CA TYR A 207 0.37 -6.68 6.66
C TYR A 207 -1.00 -6.10 7.03
N VAL A 208 -1.90 -5.92 6.06
CA VAL A 208 -3.25 -5.39 6.31
C VAL A 208 -4.07 -6.35 7.18
N LEU A 209 -4.06 -7.64 6.85
CA LEU A 209 -4.79 -8.67 7.59
C LEU A 209 -4.30 -8.78 9.03
N GLU A 210 -2.99 -8.91 9.23
CA GLU A 210 -2.38 -9.01 10.56
C GLU A 210 -2.65 -7.76 11.39
N THR A 211 -2.50 -6.58 10.78
CA THR A 211 -2.74 -5.31 11.47
C THR A 211 -4.20 -5.18 11.90
N LEU A 212 -5.15 -5.54 11.03
CA LEU A 212 -6.57 -5.50 11.33
C LEU A 212 -6.93 -6.48 12.44
N GLU A 213 -6.54 -7.75 12.30
CA GLU A 213 -6.84 -8.81 13.25
C GLU A 213 -6.24 -8.51 14.63
N LYS A 214 -4.95 -8.14 14.69
CA LYS A 214 -4.26 -7.82 15.94
C LYS A 214 -4.91 -6.65 16.64
N THR A 215 -5.15 -5.54 15.93
CA THR A 215 -5.74 -4.34 16.52
C THR A 215 -7.13 -4.64 17.07
N MET A 216 -7.98 -5.36 16.32
CA MET A 216 -9.34 -5.66 16.79
C MET A 216 -9.35 -6.62 17.98
N LYS A 217 -8.48 -7.64 18.00
CA LYS A 217 -8.33 -8.53 19.17
C LYS A 217 -7.85 -7.76 20.40
N GLU A 218 -6.87 -6.88 20.25
CA GLU A 218 -6.38 -6.02 21.33
C GLU A 218 -7.46 -5.07 21.84
N SER A 219 -8.21 -4.40 20.95
CA SER A 219 -9.30 -3.52 21.33
C SER A 219 -10.41 -4.25 22.08
N ILE A 220 -10.81 -5.45 21.63
CA ILE A 220 -11.80 -6.30 22.33
C ILE A 220 -11.27 -6.72 23.71
N GLY A 221 -10.00 -7.11 23.79
CA GLY A 221 -9.37 -7.46 25.06
C GLY A 221 -9.34 -6.28 26.03
N LEU A 222 -9.06 -5.06 25.55
CA LEU A 222 -9.04 -3.86 26.39
C LEU A 222 -10.44 -3.41 26.81
N SER A 223 -11.45 -3.57 25.95
CA SER A 223 -12.81 -3.12 26.25
C SER A 223 -13.50 -3.96 27.32
N PHE A 224 -13.15 -5.25 27.42
CA PHE A 224 -13.76 -6.19 28.36
C PHE A 224 -12.77 -6.74 29.38
N LYS A 225 -11.62 -6.09 29.56
CA LYS A 225 -10.82 -6.35 30.74
C LYS A 225 -11.70 -5.99 31.94
N ASP A 226 -11.93 -6.99 32.80
CA ASP A 226 -12.42 -6.73 34.14
C ASP A 226 -11.45 -5.74 34.75
N GLU A 227 -11.91 -4.51 34.86
CA GLU A 227 -11.38 -3.59 35.83
C GLU A 227 -11.68 -4.20 37.21
N GLU A 228 -10.83 -5.14 37.63
CA GLU A 228 -10.20 -5.04 38.95
C GLU A 228 -9.34 -3.75 39.04
N CYS A 229 -9.68 -2.68 38.30
CA CYS A 229 -9.39 -1.34 38.74
C CYS A 229 -10.30 -1.12 39.94
N LEU A 230 -9.71 -1.36 41.10
CA LEU A 230 -9.79 -0.52 42.28
C LEU A 230 -9.99 0.94 41.85
N LEU A 231 -11.21 1.33 41.45
CA LEU A 231 -11.61 2.72 41.56
C LEU A 231 -11.33 3.04 43.03
N PRO A 232 -10.46 4.01 43.34
CA PRO A 232 -10.19 4.35 44.72
C PRO A 232 -11.55 4.64 45.36
N ASP A 233 -11.81 4.03 46.52
CA ASP A 233 -13.05 4.24 47.24
C ASP A 233 -13.11 5.70 47.71
N VAL A 234 -13.64 6.57 46.86
CA VAL A 234 -13.82 7.99 47.11
C VAL A 234 -15.05 8.28 48.00
N SER A 235 -15.65 7.25 48.61
CA SER A 235 -16.81 7.39 49.50
C SER A 235 -16.48 8.27 50.72
N THR A 236 -15.23 8.25 51.19
CA THR A 236 -14.77 9.08 52.30
C THR A 236 -14.72 10.56 51.91
N GLU A 237 -14.11 10.86 50.77
CA GLU A 237 -13.99 12.19 50.19
C GLU A 237 -15.37 12.76 49.86
N LEU A 238 -16.28 11.93 49.33
CA LEU A 238 -17.65 12.32 49.00
C LEU A 238 -18.48 12.60 50.26
N LYS A 239 -18.27 11.86 51.35
CA LYS A 239 -18.87 12.17 52.66
C LYS A 239 -18.31 13.47 53.26
N MET A 240 -17.00 13.70 53.17
CA MET A 240 -16.39 14.95 53.63
C MET A 240 -16.93 16.15 52.85
N LEU A 241 -17.05 16.03 51.52
CA LEU A 241 -17.59 17.09 50.67
C LEU A 241 -19.05 17.43 51.01
N LYS A 242 -19.89 16.41 51.23
CA LYS A 242 -21.28 16.61 51.69
C LYS A 242 -21.34 17.31 53.03
N LYS A 243 -20.52 16.90 54.00
CA LYS A 243 -20.46 17.55 55.31
C LYS A 243 -20.07 19.03 55.19
N HIS A 244 -19.10 19.36 54.34
CA HIS A 244 -18.70 20.75 54.08
C HIS A 244 -19.79 21.55 53.36
N TYR A 245 -20.49 20.96 52.40
CA TYR A 245 -21.63 21.58 51.73
C TYR A 245 -22.76 21.89 52.72
N ASP A 246 -23.13 20.94 53.58
CA ASP A 246 -24.17 21.13 54.60
C ASP A 246 -23.78 22.18 55.64
N LEU A 247 -22.47 22.30 55.97
CA LEU A 247 -21.93 23.36 56.82
C LEU A 247 -22.02 24.75 56.19
N LEU A 248 -21.82 24.85 54.87
CA LEU A 248 -21.91 26.12 54.12
C LEU A 248 -23.36 26.54 53.86
N VAL A 249 -24.25 25.58 53.63
CA VAL A 249 -25.69 25.84 53.45
C VAL A 249 -26.40 26.07 54.80
N GLY A 250 -25.82 25.59 55.91
CA GLY A 250 -26.34 25.74 57.26
C GLY A 250 -25.93 27.02 58.00
N THR A 251 -25.05 27.84 57.45
CA THR A 251 -24.76 29.19 57.95
C THR A 251 -25.76 30.17 57.35
N PRO A 252 -26.67 30.78 58.14
CA PRO A 252 -27.38 31.96 57.71
C PRO A 252 -26.35 33.06 57.42
N ASP A 253 -26.55 33.82 56.35
CA ASP A 253 -25.88 35.11 56.16
C ASP A 253 -26.23 36.00 57.36
N ASP A 254 -25.31 36.10 58.32
CA ASP A 254 -25.31 37.23 59.24
C ASP A 254 -24.78 38.45 58.45
N GLU A 255 -25.72 39.13 57.79
CA GLU A 255 -25.55 40.51 57.33
C GLU A 255 -25.16 41.40 58.53
N ILE A 256 -23.98 42.04 58.46
CA ILE A 256 -23.69 43.32 59.12
C ILE A 256 -23.03 44.25 58.11
#